data_AF-A0A2V9W1Q8-F1
#
_entry.id   AF-A0A2V9W1Q8-F1
#
_cell.length_a   1.000
_cell.length_b   1.000
_cell.length_c   1.000
_cell.angle_alpha   90.00
_cell.angle_beta   90.00
_cell.angle_gamma   90.00
#
_symmetry.space_group_name_H-M   'P 1'
#
loop_
_entity.id
_entity.type
_entity.pdbx_description
1 polymer ?
#
loop_
_entity_poly.entity_id
_entity_poly.type
_entity_poly.pdbx_seq_one_letter_code
_entity_poly.pdbx_strand_id
1 'polypeptide(L)'
;NLLLLLAAAGCNYFMGVPCSDDVMLNYQSTSYHDAVAVRRLFHLRPAPEFLSWLESVGIYHQGELAAPDVSARRRLLQGFESSLERAV
;
A
#
# COMPACT_ATOMS: atom_id res chain seq x y z
N ASN A 1 -17.88 -3.63 3.15
CA ASN A 1 -18.57 -4.90 2.81
C ASN A 1 -18.16 -5.47 1.47
N LEU A 2 -18.40 -4.79 0.34
CA LEU A 2 -18.11 -5.34 -1.00
C LEU A 2 -16.66 -5.81 -1.17
N LEU A 3 -15.69 -5.01 -0.68
CA LEU A 3 -14.27 -5.35 -0.68
C LEU A 3 -13.99 -6.76 -0.11
N LEU A 4 -14.60 -7.12 1.04
CA LEU A 4 -14.38 -8.43 1.68
C LEU A 4 -15.00 -9.57 0.87
N LEU A 5 -16.21 -9.37 0.33
CA LEU A 5 -16.90 -10.38 -0.48
C LEU A 5 -16.13 -10.69 -1.76
N LEU A 6 -15.64 -9.64 -2.43
CA LEU A 6 -14.87 -9.80 -3.66
C LEU A 6 -13.47 -10.34 -3.39
N ALA A 7 -12.82 -9.98 -2.29
CA ALA A 7 -11.55 -10.59 -1.88
C ALA A 7 -11.73 -12.10 -1.63
N ALA A 8 -12.80 -12.50 -0.94
CA ALA A 8 -13.15 -13.91 -0.77
C ALA A 8 -13.43 -14.63 -2.11
N ALA A 9 -13.97 -13.91 -3.10
CA ALA A 9 -14.19 -14.41 -4.45
C ALA A 9 -12.92 -14.42 -5.34
N GLY A 10 -11.76 -14.00 -4.83
CA GLY A 10 -10.50 -13.99 -5.58
C GLY A 10 -10.27 -12.74 -6.45
N CYS A 11 -10.91 -11.62 -6.14
CA CYS A 11 -10.60 -10.34 -6.79
C CYS A 11 -9.18 -9.88 -6.42
N ASN A 12 -8.36 -9.59 -7.43
CA ASN A 12 -6.92 -9.37 -7.25
C ASN A 12 -6.53 -7.92 -6.92
N TYR A 13 -7.39 -6.93 -7.20
CA TYR A 13 -7.06 -5.53 -7.00
C TYR A 13 -8.26 -4.67 -6.61
N PHE A 14 -7.96 -3.59 -5.87
CA PHE A 14 -8.88 -2.51 -5.49
C PHE A 14 -8.11 -1.19 -5.50
N MET A 15 -8.82 -0.06 -5.60
CA MET A 15 -8.21 1.28 -5.55
C MET A 15 -8.08 1.78 -4.12
N GLY A 16 -6.87 2.18 -3.71
CA GLY A 16 -6.65 2.86 -2.44
C GLY A 16 -6.61 4.38 -2.63
N VAL A 17 -7.40 5.11 -1.86
CA VAL A 17 -7.41 6.57 -1.77
C VAL A 17 -7.08 6.99 -0.34
N PRO A 18 -6.31 8.07 -0.10
CA PRO A 18 -6.04 8.56 1.24
C PRO A 18 -7.34 8.76 2.02
N CYS A 19 -7.48 8.09 3.17
CA CYS A 19 -8.69 8.14 3.99
C CYS A 19 -10.01 7.86 3.24
N SER A 20 -9.96 7.10 2.14
CA SER A 20 -11.09 6.78 1.24
C SER A 20 -11.77 7.95 0.51
N ASP A 21 -11.36 9.20 0.74
CA ASP A 21 -12.06 10.36 0.18
C ASP A 21 -11.35 10.90 -1.06
N ASP A 22 -12.01 10.81 -2.21
CA ASP A 22 -11.54 11.39 -3.48
C ASP A 22 -12.33 12.68 -3.76
N VAL A 23 -11.81 13.78 -3.23
CA VAL A 23 -12.40 15.12 -3.35
C VAL A 23 -12.43 15.60 -4.81
N MET A 24 -11.47 15.18 -5.64
CA MET A 24 -11.37 15.61 -7.02
C MET A 24 -12.49 14.99 -7.86
N LEU A 25 -12.78 13.71 -7.62
CA LEU A 25 -13.82 12.95 -8.34
C LEU A 25 -15.17 12.94 -7.61
N ASN A 26 -15.25 13.56 -6.43
CA ASN A 26 -16.45 13.68 -5.60
C ASN A 26 -17.09 12.32 -5.25
N TYR A 27 -16.28 11.34 -4.84
CA TYR A 27 -16.76 10.04 -4.38
C TYR A 27 -15.87 9.42 -3.28
N GLN A 28 -16.42 8.43 -2.59
CA GLN A 28 -15.69 7.63 -1.60
C GLN A 28 -15.24 6.29 -2.20
N SER A 29 -13.98 5.94 -2.00
CA SER A 29 -13.33 4.71 -2.45
C SER A 29 -12.93 3.81 -1.27
N THR A 30 -11.99 2.89 -1.46
CA THR A 30 -11.35 2.17 -0.34
C THR A 30 -10.07 2.87 0.13
N SER A 31 -9.73 2.73 1.40
CA SER A 31 -8.54 3.35 1.99
C SER A 31 -7.27 2.50 1.81
N TYR A 32 -6.09 3.10 1.98
CA TYR A 32 -4.83 2.33 2.04
C TYR A 32 -4.83 1.29 3.17
N HIS A 33 -5.46 1.61 4.30
CA HIS A 33 -5.56 0.71 5.44
C HIS A 33 -6.43 -0.51 5.13
N ASP A 34 -7.47 -0.33 4.30
CA ASP A 34 -8.38 -1.41 3.91
C ASP A 34 -7.62 -2.50 3.14
N ALA A 35 -6.72 -2.10 2.23
CA ALA A 35 -5.90 -3.03 1.47
C ALA A 35 -4.99 -3.89 2.36
N VAL A 36 -4.39 -3.29 3.40
CA VAL A 36 -3.56 -4.02 4.37
C VAL A 36 -4.42 -4.93 5.23
N ALA A 37 -5.56 -4.45 5.71
CA ALA A 37 -6.49 -5.22 6.54
C ALA A 37 -7.00 -6.46 5.81
N VAL A 38 -7.42 -6.32 4.55
CA VAL A 38 -7.90 -7.45 3.73
C VAL A 38 -6.80 -8.46 3.45
N ARG A 39 -5.58 -8.00 3.12
CA ARG A 39 -4.44 -8.90 2.93
C ARG A 39 -4.17 -9.73 4.17
N ARG A 40 -4.19 -9.11 5.35
CA ARG A 40 -4.03 -9.82 6.63
C ARG A 40 -5.16 -10.81 6.91
N LEU A 41 -6.41 -10.41 6.71
CA LEU A 41 -7.59 -11.24 6.97
C LEU A 41 -7.64 -12.49 6.09
N PHE A 42 -7.22 -12.39 4.83
CA PHE A 42 -7.25 -13.48 3.86
C PHE A 42 -5.88 -14.13 3.62
N HIS A 43 -4.84 -13.77 4.40
CA HIS A 43 -3.46 -14.24 4.23
C HIS A 43 -2.90 -14.03 2.81
N LEU A 44 -3.28 -12.92 2.17
CA LEU A 44 -2.84 -12.54 0.83
C LEU A 44 -1.59 -11.66 0.90
N ARG A 45 -0.82 -11.65 -0.18
CA ARG A 45 0.40 -10.84 -0.32
C ARG A 45 0.29 -9.87 -1.51
N PRO A 46 1.06 -8.76 -1.51
CA PRO A 46 1.23 -7.94 -2.71
C PRO A 46 1.86 -8.75 -3.85
N ALA A 47 1.87 -8.18 -5.07
CA ALA A 47 2.60 -8.78 -6.19
C ALA A 47 4.08 -9.04 -5.81
N PRO A 48 4.70 -10.15 -6.23
CA PRO A 48 6.03 -10.56 -5.75
C PRO A 48 7.11 -9.50 -5.95
N GLU A 49 7.13 -8.82 -7.09
CA GLU A 49 8.08 -7.76 -7.42
C GLU A 49 7.90 -6.56 -6.50
N PHE A 50 6.64 -6.20 -6.23
CA PHE A 50 6.31 -5.11 -5.33
C PHE A 50 6.62 -5.47 -3.88
N LEU A 51 6.38 -6.71 -3.46
CA LEU A 51 6.74 -7.16 -2.12
C LEU A 51 8.25 -7.12 -1.90
N SER A 52 9.03 -7.61 -2.86
CA SER A 52 10.50 -7.55 -2.82
C SER A 52 10.99 -6.10 -2.68
N TRP A 53 10.40 -5.18 -3.45
CA TRP A 53 10.69 -3.76 -3.31
C TRP A 53 10.31 -3.22 -1.92
N LEU A 54 9.09 -3.50 -1.44
CA LEU A 54 8.59 -3.06 -0.12
C LEU A 54 9.49 -3.53 1.03
N GLU A 55 10.00 -4.76 0.95
CA GLU A 55 10.96 -5.31 1.91
C GLU A 55 12.31 -4.60 1.81
N SER A 56 12.81 -4.32 0.59
CA SER A 56 14.08 -3.61 0.40
C SER A 56 14.10 -2.19 0.97
N VAL A 57 12.94 -1.50 0.97
CA VAL A 57 12.80 -0.14 1.51
C VAL A 57 12.35 -0.10 2.98
N GLY A 58 12.08 -1.27 3.57
CA GLY A 58 11.69 -1.41 4.97
C GLY A 58 10.24 -1.03 5.30
N ILE A 59 9.34 -1.06 4.31
CA ILE A 59 7.89 -0.89 4.54
C ILE A 59 7.26 -2.23 4.93
N TYR A 60 7.76 -3.33 4.37
CA TYR A 60 7.36 -4.70 4.74
C TYR A 60 8.52 -5.45 5.40
N HIS A 61 8.18 -6.43 6.23
CA HIS A 61 9.11 -7.39 6.77
C HIS A 61 8.44 -8.76 6.85
N GLN A 62 9.06 -9.78 6.27
CA GLN A 62 8.53 -11.16 6.23
C GLN A 62 7.10 -11.23 5.68
N GLY A 63 6.81 -10.51 4.60
CA GLY A 63 5.47 -10.49 3.98
C GLY A 63 4.41 -9.67 4.71
N GLU A 64 4.72 -9.04 5.84
CA GLU A 64 3.79 -8.22 6.63
C GLU A 64 4.19 -6.74 6.65
N LEU A 65 3.22 -5.86 6.86
CA LEU A 65 3.48 -4.43 7.05
C LEU A 65 4.33 -4.22 8.32
N ALA A 66 5.50 -3.60 8.17
CA ALA A 66 6.41 -3.32 9.26
C ALA A 66 5.83 -2.25 10.21
N ALA A 67 6.30 -2.25 11.45
CA ALA A 67 5.99 -1.18 12.40
C ALA A 67 6.54 0.17 11.87
N PRO A 68 5.89 1.30 12.18
CA PRO A 68 6.37 2.61 11.75
C PRO A 68 7.80 2.86 12.24
N ASP A 69 8.73 2.99 11.31
CA ASP A 69 10.13 3.33 11.57
C ASP A 69 10.45 4.72 11.01
N VAL A 70 10.90 5.61 11.89
CA VAL A 70 11.30 6.98 11.54
C VAL A 70 12.46 6.97 10.53
N SER A 71 13.36 5.99 10.64
CA SER A 71 14.51 5.88 9.76
C SER A 71 14.11 5.46 8.34
N ALA A 72 13.20 4.49 8.21
CA ALA A 72 12.61 4.08 6.93
C ALA A 72 11.85 5.22 6.26
N ARG A 73 11.02 5.96 7.02
CA ARG A 73 10.32 7.15 6.50
C ARG A 73 11.29 8.18 5.94
N ARG A 74 12.39 8.46 6.65
CA ARG A 74 13.41 9.41 6.19
C ARG A 74 14.08 8.94 4.89
N ARG A 75 14.45 7.66 4.81
CA ARG A 75 15.04 7.08 3.59
C ARG A 75 14.10 7.19 2.38
N LEU A 76 12.82 6.91 2.57
CA LEU A 76 11.81 7.03 1.51
C LEU A 76 11.67 8.47 1.00
N LEU A 77 11.62 9.45 1.91
CA LEU A 77 11.54 10.86 1.54
C LEU A 77 12.78 11.32 0.77
N GLN A 78 13.98 10.95 1.22
CA GLN A 78 15.23 11.26 0.51
C GLN A 78 15.29 10.60 -0.87
N GLY A 79 14.84 9.33 -0.97
CA GLY A 79 14.76 8.64 -2.26
C GLY A 79 13.81 9.32 -3.23
N PHE A 80 12.65 9.78 -2.74
CA PHE A 80 11.68 10.53 -3.52
C PHE A 80 12.26 11.87 -4.02
N GLU A 81 12.88 12.66 -3.16
CA GLU A 81 13.56 13.92 -3.53
C GLU A 81 14.60 13.67 -4.63
N SER A 82 15.48 12.68 -4.46
CA SER A 82 16.50 12.35 -5.46
C SER A 82 15.91 11.89 -6.81
N SER A 83 14.70 11.31 -6.80
CA SER A 83 14.02 10.86 -8.02
C SER A 83 13.40 12.03 -8.76
N LEU A 84 12.87 13.03 -8.03
CA LEU A 84 12.37 14.27 -8.61
C LEU A 84 13.49 15.07 -9.26
N GLU A 85 14.65 15.19 -8.61
CA GLU A 85 15.81 15.90 -9.15
C GLU A 85 16.35 15.28 -10.45
N ARG A 86 16.21 13.97 -10.63
CA ARG A 86 16.63 13.26 -11.86
C ARG A 86 15.63 13.38 -13.01
N ALA A 87 14.38 13.70 -12.71
CA ALA A 87 13.29 13.77 -13.69
C ALA A 87 13.15 15.16 -14.34
N VAL A 88 13.86 16.16 -13.80
CA VAL A 88 13.95 17.55 -14.30
C VAL A 88 15.29 17.74 -15.00
#